data_AF-A0A0K0DBD3-F1
#
_entry.id   AF-A0A0K0DBD3-F1
#
_cell.length_a   1.000
_cell.length_b   1.000
_cell.length_c   1.000
_cell.angle_alpha   90.00
_cell.angle_beta   90.00
_cell.angle_gamma   90.00
#
_symmetry.space_group_name_H-M   'P 1'
#
loop_
_entity.id
_entity.type
_entity.pdbx_description
1 polymer ?
#
loop_
_entity_poly.entity_id
_entity_poly.type
_entity_poly.pdbx_seq_one_letter_code
_entity_poly.pdbx_strand_id
1 'polypeptide(L)'
;MTRGNQRDLARERNMKKQLELKKKAGAAAKEGNVGLSTDARMTRDAEVMRLKQEKAAAKKAAEEAAKASDAKKVAKIDPLKL
;
A
#
# COMPACT_ATOMS: atom_id res chain seq x y z
N MET A 1 -31.04 21.40 24.01
CA MET A 1 -29.78 20.76 23.59
C MET A 1 -29.85 19.22 23.43
N THR A 2 -30.89 18.53 23.89
CA THR A 2 -30.94 17.04 23.96
C THR A 2 -31.39 16.30 22.68
N ARG A 3 -31.77 17.00 21.61
CA ARG A 3 -32.20 16.40 20.31
C ARG A 3 -31.21 16.55 19.16
N GLY A 4 -30.38 17.61 19.15
CA GLY A 4 -29.34 17.81 18.12
C GLY A 4 -28.32 16.68 18.14
N ASN A 5 -27.82 16.36 19.34
CA ASN A 5 -26.86 15.28 19.55
C ASN A 5 -27.36 13.91 19.07
N GLN A 6 -28.65 13.59 19.24
CA GLN A 6 -29.19 12.32 18.77
C GLN A 6 -29.32 12.25 17.24
N ARG A 7 -29.65 13.38 16.59
CA ARG A 7 -29.74 13.46 15.13
C ARG A 7 -28.35 13.37 14.49
N ASP A 8 -27.37 14.04 15.06
CA ASP A 8 -25.98 13.99 14.61
C ASP A 8 -25.42 12.58 14.79
N LEU A 9 -25.63 11.96 15.96
CA LEU A 9 -25.25 10.57 16.22
C LEU A 9 -25.92 9.58 15.26
N ALA A 10 -27.19 9.79 14.91
CA ALA A 10 -27.90 8.94 13.95
C ALA A 10 -27.31 9.09 12.53
N ARG A 11 -26.96 10.31 12.12
CA ARG A 11 -26.26 10.56 10.84
C ARG A 11 -24.89 9.90 10.81
N GLU A 12 -24.10 10.06 11.86
CA GLU A 12 -22.78 9.41 11.97
C GLU A 12 -22.90 7.89 11.91
N ARG A 13 -23.86 7.30 12.64
CA ARG A 13 -24.11 5.86 12.58
C ARG A 13 -24.54 5.40 11.20
N ASN A 14 -25.37 6.18 10.50
CA ASN A 14 -25.78 5.86 9.13
C ASN A 14 -24.60 5.95 8.17
N MET A 15 -23.82 7.03 8.21
CA MET A 15 -22.60 7.19 7.41
C MET A 15 -21.61 6.06 7.67
N LYS A 16 -21.37 5.71 8.94
CA LYS A 16 -20.51 4.59 9.32
C LYS A 16 -21.03 3.27 8.74
N LYS A 17 -22.34 3.00 8.82
CA LYS A 17 -22.95 1.81 8.20
C LYS A 17 -22.76 1.79 6.68
N GLN A 18 -22.96 2.93 5.99
CA GLN A 18 -22.74 3.02 4.55
C GLN A 18 -21.27 2.77 4.17
N LEU A 19 -20.33 3.33 4.93
CA LEU A 19 -18.90 3.08 4.73
C LEU A 19 -18.54 1.60 4.95
N GLU A 20 -19.09 0.97 5.99
CA GLU A 20 -18.88 -0.45 6.24
C GLU A 20 -19.48 -1.33 5.14
N LEU A 21 -20.65 -0.98 4.60
CA LEU A 21 -21.22 -1.66 3.44
C LEU A 21 -20.35 -1.50 2.19
N LYS A 22 -19.81 -0.30 1.94
CA LYS A 22 -18.85 -0.06 0.85
C LYS A 22 -17.57 -0.88 1.00
N LYS A 23 -17.05 -1.04 2.22
CA LYS A 23 -15.87 -1.89 2.50
C LYS A 23 -16.16 -3.37 2.28
N LYS A 24 -17.36 -3.83 2.68
CA LYS A 24 -17.82 -5.21 2.54
C LYS A 24 -18.32 -5.54 1.12
N ALA A 25 -18.46 -4.55 0.26
CA ALA A 25 -18.87 -4.74 -1.12
C ALA A 25 -17.89 -5.71 -1.82
N GLY A 26 -18.46 -6.69 -2.53
CA GLY A 26 -17.68 -7.67 -3.28
C GLY A 26 -16.78 -7.01 -4.32
N ALA A 27 -15.80 -7.75 -4.84
CA ALA A 27 -14.80 -7.21 -5.76
C ALA A 27 -15.39 -6.50 -7.00
N ALA A 28 -16.60 -6.84 -7.43
CA ALA A 28 -17.27 -6.19 -8.55
C ALA A 28 -17.92 -4.84 -8.22
N ALA A 29 -18.29 -4.61 -6.96
CA ALA A 29 -18.95 -3.41 -6.48
C ALA A 29 -17.99 -2.39 -5.86
N LYS A 30 -16.68 -2.69 -5.83
CA LYS A 30 -15.65 -1.70 -5.46
C LYS A 30 -15.56 -0.65 -6.57
N GLU A 31 -15.55 0.63 -6.19
CA GLU A 31 -15.59 1.77 -7.12
C GLU A 31 -14.52 1.67 -8.25
N GLY A 32 -13.30 1.20 -7.95
CA GLY A 32 -12.24 0.99 -8.95
C GLY A 32 -12.39 -0.24 -9.87
N ASN A 33 -13.42 -1.05 -9.65
CA ASN A 33 -13.70 -2.29 -10.36
C ASN A 33 -15.05 -2.26 -11.12
N VAL A 34 -15.86 -1.21 -10.92
CA VAL A 34 -17.13 -1.01 -11.61
C VAL A 34 -16.87 -0.92 -13.12
N GLY A 35 -17.62 -1.71 -13.90
CA GLY A 35 -17.49 -1.73 -15.36
C GLY A 35 -16.30 -2.52 -15.93
N LEU A 36 -15.40 -3.07 -15.08
CA LEU A 36 -14.34 -3.95 -15.54
C LEU A 36 -14.77 -5.42 -15.56
N SER A 37 -14.41 -6.12 -16.64
CA SER A 37 -14.49 -7.58 -16.71
C SER A 37 -13.54 -8.24 -15.71
N THR A 38 -13.76 -9.51 -15.42
CA THR A 38 -12.86 -10.32 -14.58
C THR A 38 -11.43 -10.31 -15.10
N ASP A 39 -11.26 -10.47 -16.41
CA ASP A 39 -9.96 -10.58 -17.06
C ASP A 39 -9.18 -9.25 -17.00
N ALA A 40 -9.88 -8.13 -17.16
CA ALA A 40 -9.28 -6.81 -17.02
C ALA A 40 -8.83 -6.51 -15.57
N ARG A 41 -9.48 -7.10 -14.57
CA ARG A 41 -9.03 -7.01 -13.16
C ARG A 41 -7.79 -7.87 -12.93
N MET A 42 -7.80 -9.11 -13.43
CA MET A 42 -6.66 -10.03 -13.28
C MET A 42 -5.39 -9.49 -13.95
N THR A 43 -5.51 -8.92 -15.14
CA THR A 43 -4.37 -8.31 -15.86
C THR A 43 -3.79 -7.11 -15.09
N ARG A 44 -4.65 -6.23 -14.56
CA ARG A 44 -4.21 -5.12 -13.70
C ARG A 44 -3.51 -5.62 -12.44
N ASP A 45 -4.10 -6.58 -11.74
CA ASP A 45 -3.51 -7.13 -10.51
C ASP A 45 -2.14 -7.78 -10.79
N ALA A 46 -2.00 -8.46 -11.94
CA ALA A 46 -0.74 -9.03 -12.40
C ALA A 46 0.32 -7.95 -12.72
N GLU A 47 -0.07 -6.86 -13.39
CA GLU A 47 0.82 -5.74 -13.70
C GLU A 47 1.33 -5.05 -12.42
N VAL A 48 0.44 -4.80 -11.46
CA VAL A 48 0.82 -4.24 -10.15
C VAL A 48 1.81 -5.15 -9.42
N MET A 49 1.63 -6.47 -9.50
CA MET A 49 2.56 -7.44 -8.90
C MET A 49 3.94 -7.43 -9.59
N ARG A 50 3.99 -7.35 -10.92
CA ARG A 50 5.26 -7.20 -11.66
C ARG A 50 5.98 -5.92 -11.26
N LEU A 51 5.29 -4.79 -11.26
CA LEU A 51 5.86 -3.51 -10.83
C LEU A 51 6.35 -3.55 -9.39
N LYS A 52 5.65 -4.26 -8.49
CA LYS A 52 6.08 -4.44 -7.11
C LYS A 52 7.36 -5.28 -7.00
N GLN A 53 7.48 -6.33 -7.78
CA GLN A 53 8.69 -7.16 -7.84
C GLN A 53 9.87 -6.37 -8.39
N GLU A 54 9.68 -5.63 -9.48
CA GLU A 54 10.72 -4.77 -10.07
C GLU A 54 11.20 -3.70 -9.08
N LYS A 55 10.27 -3.04 -8.39
CA LYS A 55 10.60 -2.07 -7.33
C LYS A 55 11.32 -2.72 -6.14
N ALA A 56 10.90 -3.91 -5.73
CA ALA A 56 11.56 -4.64 -4.64
C ALA A 56 12.99 -5.06 -5.02
N ALA A 57 13.20 -5.54 -6.26
CA ALA A 57 14.51 -5.88 -6.79
C ALA A 57 15.41 -4.64 -6.88
N ALA A 58 14.90 -3.51 -7.39
CA ALA A 58 15.63 -2.25 -7.44
C ALA A 58 16.02 -1.75 -6.04
N LYS A 59 15.10 -1.83 -5.08
CA LYS A 59 15.39 -1.45 -3.69
C LYS A 59 16.45 -2.36 -3.06
N LYS A 60 16.37 -3.67 -3.28
CA LYS A 60 17.37 -4.63 -2.80
C LYS A 60 18.75 -4.36 -3.41
N ALA A 61 18.82 -4.08 -4.71
CA ALA A 61 20.06 -3.73 -5.38
C ALA A 61 20.67 -2.41 -4.83
N ALA A 62 19.83 -1.41 -4.55
CA ALA A 62 20.28 -0.16 -3.95
C ALA A 62 20.80 -0.36 -2.51
N GLU A 63 20.12 -1.18 -1.70
CA GLU A 63 20.56 -1.53 -0.34
C GLU A 63 21.86 -2.34 -0.33
N GLU A 64 22.04 -3.27 -1.28
CA GLU A 64 23.28 -4.03 -1.45
C GLU A 64 24.44 -3.14 -1.90
N ALA A 65 24.20 -2.21 -2.84
CA ALA A 65 25.19 -1.24 -3.28
C ALA A 65 25.61 -0.29 -2.13
N ALA A 66 24.67 0.17 -1.31
CA ALA A 66 24.95 0.98 -0.14
C ALA A 66 25.82 0.22 0.88
N LYS A 67 25.44 -1.02 1.23
CA LYS A 67 26.22 -1.88 2.14
C LYS A 67 27.63 -2.18 1.62
N ALA A 68 27.78 -2.42 0.31
CA ALA A 68 29.09 -2.65 -0.30
C ALA A 68 29.96 -1.38 -0.28
N SER A 69 29.35 -0.20 -0.43
CA SER A 69 30.07 1.09 -0.34
C SER A 69 30.55 1.38 1.09
N ASP A 70 29.74 1.04 2.10
CA ASP A 70 30.08 1.24 3.50
C ASP A 70 31.13 0.22 3.98
N ALA A 71 31.04 -1.05 3.54
CA ALA A 71 32.08 -2.05 3.79
C ALA A 71 33.44 -1.62 3.24
N LYS A 72 33.49 -1.01 2.05
CA LYS A 72 34.74 -0.48 1.46
C LYS A 72 35.33 0.69 2.27
N LYS A 73 34.50 1.58 2.82
CA LYS A 73 34.97 2.69 3.68
C LYS A 73 35.55 2.16 4.99
N VAL A 74 34.89 1.20 5.63
CA VAL A 74 35.36 0.57 6.87
C VAL A 74 36.69 -0.15 6.63
N ALA A 75 36.84 -0.88 5.52
CA ALA A 75 38.10 -1.55 5.18
C ALA A 75 39.26 -0.57 4.89
N LYS A 76 38.96 0.64 4.37
CA LYS A 76 39.97 1.69 4.11
C LYS A 76 40.40 2.40 5.40
N ILE A 77 39.50 2.50 6.38
CA ILE A 77 39.74 3.10 7.70
C ILE A 77 40.00 1.95 8.67
N ASP A 78 41.05 1.18 8.43
CA ASP A 78 41.49 0.15 9.37
C ASP A 78 42.45 0.80 10.39
N PRO A 79 42.01 1.04 11.64
CA PRO A 79 42.81 1.73 12.65
C PRO A 79 44.04 0.92 13.11
N LEU A 80 44.17 -0.35 12.69
CA LEU A 80 45.34 -1.19 12.95
C LEU A 80 46.38 -1.16 11.81
N LYS A 81 46.10 -0.46 10.68
CA LYS A 81 47.03 -0.29 9.55
C LYS A 81 47.62 1.13 9.42
N LEU A 82 47.37 2.01 10.39
CA LEU A 82 48.02 3.33 10.54
C LEU A 82 49.26 3.19 11.43
#